data_AF-A0A533RLI9-F1
#
_entry.id   AF-A0A533RLI9-F1
#
_cell.length_a   1.000
_cell.length_b   1.000
_cell.length_c   1.000
_cell.angle_alpha   90.00
_cell.angle_beta   90.00
_cell.angle_gamma   90.00
#
_symmetry.space_group_name_H-M   'P 1'
#
loop_
_entity.id
_entity.type
_entity.pdbx_description
1 polymer ?
#
loop_
_entity_poly.entity_id
_entity_poly.type
_entity_poly.pdbx_seq_one_letter_code
_entity_poly.pdbx_strand_id
1 'polypeptide(L)'
;MKSSLRSAAYPADLYDKVAKARGIHGLRYIHMNLPCPSGWAFDPKDSVRLGEMAVDAGLTVLYEIEAGEFRLTGRSKTLAKQGRKVAIAEYVATQGRFRGITAEDVAAIQAWTDERWERFVTRDAGECG
;
A
#
# COMPACT_ATOMS: atom_id res chain seq x y z
N MET A 1 17.82 2.33 10.43
CA MET A 1 17.26 2.77 9.12
C MET A 1 15.76 2.91 9.29
N LYS A 2 15.18 4.08 8.97
CA LYS A 2 13.73 4.23 8.98
C LYS A 2 13.18 4.12 7.56
N SER A 3 12.32 3.14 7.31
CA SER A 3 11.62 2.97 6.02
C SER A 3 10.13 3.12 6.26
N SER A 4 9.43 3.86 5.40
CA SER A 4 7.97 3.92 5.46
C SER A 4 7.35 4.04 4.07
N LEU A 5 6.36 3.20 3.82
CA LEU A 5 5.56 3.17 2.59
C LEU A 5 4.26 3.96 2.81
N ARG A 6 3.89 4.79 1.81
CA ARG A 6 2.77 5.75 1.85
C ARG A 6 1.98 5.75 0.55
N SER A 7 0.79 6.33 0.58
CA SER A 7 -0.02 6.67 -0.59
C SER A 7 -0.43 8.14 -0.51
N ALA A 8 -0.40 8.89 -1.62
CA ALA A 8 -0.83 10.28 -1.65
C ALA A 8 -2.29 10.49 -1.23
N ALA A 9 -3.09 9.42 -1.25
CA ALA A 9 -4.46 9.44 -0.74
C ALA A 9 -4.57 9.66 0.78
N TYR A 10 -3.47 9.52 1.54
CA TYR A 10 -3.46 9.70 3.00
C TYR A 10 -2.51 10.86 3.41
N PRO A 11 -2.90 12.13 3.19
CA PRO A 11 -2.02 13.28 3.40
C PRO A 11 -1.64 13.50 4.87
N ALA A 12 -2.52 13.19 5.82
CA ALA A 12 -2.22 13.27 7.24
C ALA A 12 -1.14 12.26 7.66
N ASP A 13 -1.24 11.01 7.22
CA ASP A 13 -0.23 9.97 7.45
C ASP A 13 1.12 10.37 6.83
N LEU A 14 1.11 10.97 5.64
CA LEU A 14 2.32 11.52 5.03
C LEU A 14 2.95 12.61 5.90
N TYR A 15 2.16 13.61 6.30
CA TYR A 15 2.61 14.72 7.11
C TYR A 15 3.24 14.24 8.43
N ASP A 16 2.53 13.41 9.18
CA ASP A 16 2.99 12.90 10.48
C ASP A 16 4.32 12.15 10.36
N LYS A 17 4.43 11.30 9.34
CA LYS A 17 5.65 10.53 9.12
C LYS A 17 6.81 11.39 8.62
N VAL A 18 6.56 12.46 7.84
CA VAL A 18 7.60 13.42 7.43
C VAL A 18 8.04 14.26 8.62
N ALA A 19 7.10 14.79 9.40
CA ALA A 19 7.38 15.54 10.63
C ALA A 19 8.21 14.69 11.60
N LYS A 20 7.82 13.43 11.81
CA LYS A 20 8.59 12.48 12.61
C LYS A 20 9.98 12.19 12.03
N ALA A 21 10.09 12.02 10.70
CA ALA A 21 11.38 11.78 10.04
C ALA A 21 12.35 12.97 10.18
N ARG A 22 11.86 14.22 10.27
CA ARG A 22 12.73 15.40 10.47
C ARG A 22 13.51 15.35 11.79
N GLY A 23 12.96 14.72 12.83
CA GLY A 23 13.61 14.59 14.14
C GLY A 23 14.59 13.42 14.26
N ILE A 24 14.80 12.62 13.20
CA ILE A 24 15.60 11.39 13.26
C ILE A 24 16.97 11.63 12.61
N HIS A 25 18.03 11.33 13.36
CA HIS A 25 19.40 11.33 12.84
C HIS A 25 19.72 10.03 12.10
N GLY A 26 20.47 10.12 10.99
CA GLY A 26 20.81 8.99 10.12
C GLY A 26 19.89 8.82 8.90
N LEU A 27 19.95 7.64 8.25
CA LEU A 27 19.23 7.34 7.00
C LEU A 27 17.71 7.22 7.21
N ARG A 28 16.99 7.99 6.39
CA ARG A 28 15.52 8.07 6.34
C ARG A 28 15.08 7.78 4.91
N TYR A 29 14.20 6.79 4.75
CA TYR A 29 13.65 6.38 3.46
C TYR A 29 12.12 6.47 3.50
N ILE A 30 11.57 7.06 2.45
CA ILE A 30 10.13 7.25 2.26
C ILE A 30 9.79 6.74 0.86
N HIS A 31 8.99 5.69 0.80
CA HIS A 31 8.39 5.24 -0.45
C HIS A 31 6.95 5.75 -0.53
N MET A 32 6.56 6.28 -1.68
CA MET A 32 5.23 6.84 -1.88
C MET A 32 4.62 6.29 -3.17
N ASN A 33 3.43 5.71 -3.05
CA ASN A 33 2.59 5.38 -4.19
C ASN A 33 1.91 6.66 -4.70
N LEU A 34 2.21 7.01 -5.95
CA LEU A 34 1.67 8.16 -6.66
C LEU A 34 0.96 7.68 -7.92
N PRO A 35 -0.37 7.50 -7.89
CA PRO A 35 -1.14 7.19 -9.09
C PRO A 35 -0.92 8.26 -10.15
N CYS A 36 -0.51 7.85 -11.35
CA CYS A 36 -0.24 8.76 -12.45
C CYS A 36 -1.34 8.60 -13.52
N PRO A 37 -2.25 9.57 -13.68
CA PRO A 37 -3.39 9.46 -14.60
C PRO A 37 -2.98 9.12 -16.03
N SER A 38 -1.95 9.81 -16.55
CA SER A 38 -1.45 9.60 -17.91
C SER A 38 -0.81 8.22 -18.10
N GLY A 39 -0.03 7.76 -17.12
CA GLY A 39 0.66 6.47 -17.22
C GLY A 39 -0.23 5.27 -16.94
N TRP A 40 -1.26 5.42 -16.11
CA TRP A 40 -2.13 4.32 -15.70
C TRP A 40 -3.48 4.33 -16.42
N ALA A 41 -3.73 5.38 -17.22
CA ALA A 41 -4.93 5.58 -18.04
C ALA A 41 -6.22 5.50 -17.22
N PHE A 42 -6.39 6.47 -16.30
CA PHE A 42 -7.62 6.69 -15.51
C PHE A 42 -7.96 8.19 -15.46
N ASP A 43 -9.20 8.54 -15.09
CA ASP A 43 -9.64 9.94 -14.99
C ASP A 43 -8.92 10.65 -13.83
N PRO A 44 -8.26 11.81 -14.03
CA PRO A 44 -7.53 12.52 -12.98
C PRO A 44 -8.33 12.75 -11.68
N LYS A 45 -9.67 12.88 -11.76
CA LYS A 45 -10.53 13.05 -10.58
C LYS A 45 -10.49 11.83 -9.63
N ASP A 46 -10.18 10.64 -10.16
CA ASP A 46 -10.18 9.38 -9.41
C ASP A 46 -8.83 9.09 -8.75
N SER A 47 -7.86 10.01 -8.82
CA SER A 47 -6.49 9.81 -8.28
C SER A 47 -6.48 9.41 -6.81
N VAL A 48 -7.29 10.07 -5.98
CA VAL A 48 -7.40 9.77 -4.54
C VAL A 48 -8.01 8.39 -4.35
N ARG A 49 -9.15 8.13 -5.00
CA ARG A 49 -9.86 6.85 -4.96
C ARG A 49 -8.96 5.68 -5.36
N LEU A 50 -8.19 5.80 -6.44
CA LEU A 50 -7.26 4.75 -6.86
C LEU A 50 -6.15 4.51 -5.83
N GLY A 51 -5.65 5.57 -5.20
CA GLY A 51 -4.67 5.48 -4.13
C GLY A 51 -5.22 4.78 -2.88
N GLU A 52 -6.50 4.97 -2.56
CA GLU A 52 -7.20 4.26 -1.48
C GLU A 52 -7.45 2.80 -1.84
N MET A 53 -7.98 2.53 -3.04
CA MET A 53 -8.21 1.18 -3.55
C MET A 53 -6.93 0.35 -3.59
N ALA A 54 -5.78 0.95 -3.94
CA ALA A 54 -4.50 0.26 -3.92
C ALA A 54 -4.09 -0.19 -2.50
N VAL A 55 -4.45 0.59 -1.47
CA VAL A 55 -4.21 0.22 -0.06
C VAL A 55 -5.22 -0.84 0.39
N ASP A 56 -6.49 -0.67 0.03
CA ASP A 56 -7.58 -1.59 0.39
C ASP A 56 -7.45 -2.95 -0.30
N ALA A 57 -6.82 -3.01 -1.46
CA ALA A 57 -6.48 -4.27 -2.14
C ALA A 57 -5.20 -4.93 -1.59
N GLY A 58 -4.45 -4.26 -0.70
CA GLY A 58 -3.17 -4.77 -0.18
C GLY A 58 -1.98 -4.64 -1.13
N LEU A 59 -2.16 -4.01 -2.30
CA LEU A 59 -1.07 -3.73 -3.26
C LEU A 59 -0.07 -2.70 -2.72
N THR A 60 -0.59 -1.68 -2.04
CA THR A 60 0.21 -0.69 -1.30
C THR A 60 0.01 -0.90 0.19
N VAL A 61 1.08 -1.19 0.92
CA VAL A 61 1.00 -1.48 2.36
C VAL A 61 1.57 -0.33 3.18
N LEU A 62 0.76 0.27 4.04
CA LEU A 62 1.19 1.38 4.88
C LEU A 62 1.88 0.85 6.14
N TYR A 63 3.20 1.03 6.23
CA TYR A 63 3.99 0.59 7.38
C TYR A 63 5.12 1.56 7.73
N GLU A 64 5.70 1.36 8.90
CA GLU A 64 6.97 1.97 9.33
C GLU A 64 7.91 0.89 9.85
N ILE A 65 9.21 1.09 9.63
CA ILE A 65 10.27 0.33 10.29
C ILE A 65 11.10 1.31 11.10
N GLU A 66 11.17 1.15 12.42
CA GLU A 66 11.93 2.02 13.31
C GLU A 66 12.82 1.19 14.22
N ALA A 67 14.12 1.50 14.27
CA ALA A 67 15.09 0.73 15.05
C ALA A 67 15.08 -0.79 14.79
N GLY A 68 14.63 -1.22 13.61
CA GLY A 68 14.49 -2.65 13.25
C GLY A 68 13.08 -3.19 13.40
N GLU A 69 12.24 -2.53 14.19
CA GLU A 69 10.86 -2.94 14.48
C GLU A 69 9.91 -2.51 13.36
N PHE A 70 9.19 -3.49 12.80
CA PHE A 70 8.18 -3.27 11.77
C PHE A 70 6.81 -3.07 12.40
N ARG A 71 6.04 -2.11 11.88
CA ARG A 71 4.65 -1.92 12.27
C ARG A 71 3.79 -1.44 11.11
N LEU A 72 2.59 -1.99 10.97
CA LEU A 72 1.54 -1.47 10.12
C LEU A 72 1.01 -0.15 10.70
N THR A 73 0.57 0.73 9.80
CA THR A 73 0.09 2.08 10.14
C THR A 73 -1.23 2.39 9.42
N GLY A 74 -1.98 3.36 9.95
CA GLY A 74 -3.19 3.90 9.34
C GLY A 74 -4.16 2.84 8.82
N ARG A 75 -4.57 2.98 7.56
CA ARG A 75 -5.52 2.09 6.91
C ARG A 75 -5.07 0.63 6.89
N SER A 76 -3.80 0.34 6.59
CA SER A 76 -3.32 -1.06 6.53
C SER A 76 -3.39 -1.76 7.89
N LYS A 77 -3.16 -1.03 8.99
CA LYS A 77 -3.36 -1.58 10.35
C LYS A 77 -4.84 -1.91 10.61
N THR A 78 -5.76 -1.07 10.14
CA THR A 78 -7.20 -1.32 10.26
C THR A 78 -7.63 -2.51 9.39
N LEU A 79 -7.12 -2.61 8.16
CA LEU A 79 -7.40 -3.73 7.25
C LEU A 79 -6.93 -5.06 7.83
N ALA A 80 -5.74 -5.10 8.46
CA ALA A 80 -5.22 -6.30 9.10
C ALA A 80 -6.17 -6.84 10.20
N LYS A 81 -6.90 -5.96 10.89
CA LYS A 81 -7.89 -6.36 11.90
C LYS A 81 -9.24 -6.77 11.31
N GLN A 82 -9.63 -6.17 10.19
CA GLN A 82 -10.95 -6.36 9.58
C GLN A 82 -10.99 -7.54 8.60
N GLY A 83 -9.84 -7.93 8.03
CA GLY A 83 -9.72 -9.06 7.10
C GLY A 83 -10.36 -8.86 5.72
N ARG A 84 -10.95 -7.70 5.44
CA ARG A 84 -11.63 -7.41 4.17
C ARG A 84 -10.71 -6.64 3.24
N LYS A 85 -10.39 -7.22 2.09
CA LYS A 85 -9.62 -6.58 1.00
C LYS A 85 -10.50 -6.36 -0.22
N VAL A 86 -10.24 -5.27 -0.95
CA VAL A 86 -10.80 -5.07 -2.29
C VAL A 86 -10.19 -6.12 -3.24
N ALA A 87 -11.01 -6.72 -4.10
CA ALA A 87 -10.51 -7.69 -5.07
C ALA A 87 -9.61 -7.01 -6.12
N ILE A 88 -8.53 -7.67 -6.51
CA ILE A 88 -7.60 -7.15 -7.54
C ILE A 88 -8.33 -6.89 -8.85
N ALA A 89 -9.31 -7.71 -9.20
CA ALA A 89 -10.15 -7.52 -10.39
C ALA A 89 -10.82 -6.13 -10.40
N GLU A 90 -11.33 -5.66 -9.27
CA GLU A 90 -11.96 -4.34 -9.15
C GLU A 90 -10.94 -3.22 -9.33
N TYR A 91 -9.75 -3.36 -8.75
CA TYR A 91 -8.67 -2.37 -8.90
C TYR A 91 -8.17 -2.29 -10.35
N VAL A 92 -7.94 -3.45 -10.97
CA VAL A 92 -7.44 -3.57 -12.35
C VAL A 92 -8.43 -2.99 -13.35
N ALA A 93 -9.73 -3.22 -13.16
CA ALA A 93 -10.78 -2.71 -14.03
C ALA A 93 -10.85 -1.17 -14.12
N THR A 94 -10.31 -0.45 -13.12
CA THR A 94 -10.31 1.02 -13.12
C THR A 94 -9.20 1.66 -13.96
N GLN A 95 -8.25 0.86 -14.48
CA GLN A 95 -7.02 1.37 -15.10
C GLN A 95 -6.82 0.83 -16.51
N GLY A 96 -6.65 1.73 -17.49
CA GLY A 96 -6.42 1.35 -18.89
C GLY A 96 -5.10 0.63 -19.14
N ARG A 97 -4.09 0.76 -18.25
CA ARG A 97 -2.80 0.04 -18.39
C ARG A 97 -2.91 -1.48 -18.34
N PHE A 98 -4.01 -2.01 -17.83
CA PHE A 98 -4.28 -3.45 -17.77
C PHE A 98 -5.23 -3.92 -18.87
N ARG A 99 -5.44 -3.11 -19.91
CA ARG A 99 -6.24 -3.52 -21.07
C ARG A 99 -5.62 -4.76 -21.71
N GLY A 100 -6.38 -5.86 -21.74
CA GLY A 100 -5.92 -7.15 -22.29
C GLY A 100 -5.39 -8.14 -21.25
N ILE A 101 -5.42 -7.79 -19.96
CA ILE A 101 -5.11 -8.73 -18.88
C ILE A 101 -6.13 -9.87 -18.86
N THR A 102 -5.67 -11.10 -18.66
CA THR A 102 -6.55 -12.28 -18.58
C THR A 102 -7.07 -12.49 -17.17
N ALA A 103 -8.13 -13.30 -17.03
CA ALA A 103 -8.61 -13.70 -15.71
C ALA A 103 -7.57 -14.52 -14.92
N GLU A 104 -6.73 -15.28 -15.62
CA GLU A 104 -5.63 -16.05 -15.04
C GLU A 104 -4.55 -15.13 -14.47
N ASP A 105 -4.16 -14.08 -15.21
CA ASP A 105 -3.21 -13.06 -14.72
C ASP A 105 -3.76 -12.35 -13.47
N VAL A 106 -5.05 -11.98 -13.47
CA VAL A 106 -5.70 -11.34 -12.32
C VAL A 106 -5.69 -12.27 -11.11
N ALA A 107 -5.97 -13.56 -11.30
CA ALA A 107 -5.91 -14.55 -10.23
C ALA A 107 -4.48 -14.74 -9.69
N ALA A 108 -3.48 -14.75 -10.56
CA ALA A 108 -2.08 -14.81 -10.15
C ALA A 108 -1.65 -13.58 -9.34
N ILE A 109 -2.06 -12.38 -9.75
CA ILE A 109 -1.80 -11.14 -9.00
C ILE A 109 -2.53 -11.15 -7.65
N GLN A 110 -3.77 -11.65 -7.60
CA GLN A 110 -4.52 -11.81 -6.36
C GLN A 110 -3.76 -12.72 -5.38
N ALA A 111 -3.38 -13.92 -5.82
CA ALA A 111 -2.64 -14.86 -4.98
C ALA A 111 -1.32 -14.27 -4.47
N TRP A 112 -0.54 -13.62 -5.35
CA TRP A 112 0.70 -12.94 -4.98
C TRP A 112 0.47 -11.81 -3.96
N THR A 113 -0.59 -11.02 -4.15
CA THR A 113 -0.94 -9.93 -3.24
C THR A 113 -1.36 -10.47 -1.89
N ASP A 114 -2.10 -11.58 -1.87
CA ASP A 114 -2.57 -12.23 -0.65
C ASP A 114 -1.42 -12.81 0.17
N GLU A 115 -0.52 -13.57 -0.46
CA GLU A 115 0.68 -14.10 0.19
C GLU A 115 1.56 -12.97 0.75
N ARG A 116 1.78 -11.92 -0.04
CA ARG A 116 2.57 -10.76 0.40
C ARG A 116 1.91 -10.02 1.56
N TRP A 117 0.59 -9.88 1.54
CA TRP A 117 -0.18 -9.25 2.60
C TRP A 117 -0.06 -10.02 3.91
N GLU A 118 -0.24 -11.34 3.88
CA GLU A 118 -0.12 -12.20 5.05
C GLU A 118 1.26 -12.06 5.71
N ARG A 119 2.33 -12.05 4.92
CA ARG A 119 3.69 -11.81 5.44
C ARG A 119 3.84 -10.50 6.19
N PHE A 120 3.16 -9.43 5.75
CA PHE A 120 3.18 -8.15 6.49
C PHE A 120 2.36 -8.21 7.78
N VAL A 121 1.23 -8.91 7.77
CA VAL A 121 0.38 -9.07 8.97
C VAL A 121 1.11 -9.91 10.02
N THR A 122 1.69 -11.04 9.65
CA THR A 122 2.51 -11.88 10.52
C THR A 122 3.68 -11.09 11.12
N ARG A 123 4.36 -10.29 10.28
CA ARG A 123 5.45 -9.44 10.75
C ARG A 123 5.00 -8.34 11.73
N ASP A 124 3.81 -7.78 11.56
CA ASP A 124 3.22 -6.81 12.51
C ASP A 124 2.83 -7.47 13.85
N ALA A 125 2.41 -8.74 13.81
CA ALA A 125 2.06 -9.51 15.00
C ALA A 125 3.27 -9.92 15.86
N GLY A 126 4.50 -9.71 15.37
CA GLY A 126 5.73 -10.12 16.06
C GLY A 126 6.04 -11.61 15.97
N GLU A 127 5.30 -12.35 15.13
CA GLU A 127 5.52 -13.76 14.87
C GLU A 127 6.59 -13.93 13.80
N CYS A 128 7.85 -13.65 14.15
CA CYS A 128 8.97 -14.09 13.32
C CYS A 128 9.26 -15.57 13.58
N GLY A 129 9.02 -16.40 12.58
CA GLY A 129 9.82 -17.61 12.33
C GLY A 129 11.16 -17.23 11.69
#